data_AF-A0A973ECC5-F1
#
_entry.id   AF-A0A973ECC5-F1
#
_cell.length_a   1.000
_cell.length_b   1.000
_cell.length_c   1.000
_cell.angle_alpha   90.00
_cell.angle_beta   90.00
_cell.angle_gamma   90.00
#
_symmetry.space_group_name_H-M   'P 1'
#
loop_
_entity.id
_entity.type
_entity.pdbx_description
1 polymer ?
#
loop_
_entity_poly.entity_id
_entity_poly.type
_entity_poly.pdbx_seq_one_letter_code
_entity_poly.pdbx_strand_id
1 'polypeptide(L)'
;MSPDIELVDSPRHACVLLVAGEIPADRFEPLRRVHDQLPYPFTTLWFRCEPWPHLENVTRIEDLDVLPAALVTAYRELMEGRRESSSRILLDKPPNPWEGEGDFGQGGEGMMGGVPYGRPMAMNMEDDVRDGLTLDSLTFRLGPFFFAFPPGMAAEITLQGDLVQTWKTQHSPYPQSLDPIFFTARKRPVPIAELELARARHHLHRLYLGLHLAGLESASLSALRLAQNLSTTSTLDGLRRYLSRSGFFRLAAIQGGALDSEQARRIGGSAARAAGLDEDLRSEDAGYRRLGFSPVCQASGDTRARWRQVLVEIDQSLHLARQAERDDVTTSEVDRIETPRGPWFQQRPEDASALIDEILPGQEWGDALAAIASLDVAAVAEAPLDTQTTGESRITELSDDEGGPA
;
A
#
# COMPACT_ATOMS: atom_id res chain seq x y z
N MET A 1 9.22 13.64 -8.14
CA MET A 1 8.01 14.44 -8.41
C MET A 1 8.43 15.84 -8.86
N SER A 2 7.68 16.47 -9.74
CA SER A 2 7.88 17.88 -10.08
C SER A 2 7.74 18.74 -8.81
N PRO A 3 8.57 19.77 -8.60
CA PRO A 3 8.46 20.65 -7.43
C PRO A 3 7.13 21.42 -7.39
N ASP A 4 6.43 21.53 -8.52
CA ASP A 4 5.15 22.23 -8.64
C ASP A 4 3.94 21.37 -8.25
N ILE A 5 4.16 20.13 -7.81
CA ILE A 5 3.09 19.16 -7.50
C ILE A 5 3.31 18.59 -6.11
N GLU A 6 2.33 18.78 -5.26
CA GLU A 6 2.25 18.18 -3.93
C GLU A 6 1.22 17.05 -3.93
N LEU A 7 1.60 15.87 -3.46
CA LEU A 7 0.65 14.80 -3.14
C LEU A 7 0.14 15.03 -1.72
N VAL A 8 -1.17 15.01 -1.56
CA VAL A 8 -1.82 15.20 -0.26
C VAL A 8 -2.50 13.92 0.19
N ASP A 9 -2.50 13.70 1.51
CA ASP A 9 -3.00 12.46 2.13
C ASP A 9 -4.54 12.37 2.22
N SER A 10 -5.23 13.48 1.95
CA SER A 10 -6.69 13.55 2.04
C SER A 10 -7.29 14.32 0.86
N PRO A 11 -8.38 13.83 0.26
CA PRO A 11 -9.11 14.55 -0.78
C PRO A 11 -9.51 15.97 -0.36
N ARG A 12 -9.71 16.20 0.94
CA ARG A 12 -10.08 17.52 1.49
C ARG A 12 -9.02 18.61 1.25
N HIS A 13 -7.78 18.22 0.99
CA HIS A 13 -6.66 19.14 0.72
C HIS A 13 -6.31 19.20 -0.77
N ALA A 14 -6.98 18.41 -1.62
CA ALA A 14 -6.71 18.35 -3.05
C ALA A 14 -7.68 19.24 -3.84
N CYS A 15 -7.19 19.84 -4.91
CA CYS A 15 -8.03 20.49 -5.94
C CYS A 15 -7.96 19.74 -7.29
N VAL A 16 -7.05 18.76 -7.40
CA VAL A 16 -6.87 17.91 -8.57
C VAL A 16 -6.87 16.46 -8.12
N LEU A 17 -7.78 15.65 -8.66
CA LEU A 17 -7.77 14.20 -8.52
C LEU A 17 -7.11 13.57 -9.74
N LEU A 18 -6.02 12.84 -9.53
CA LEU A 18 -5.43 12.00 -10.57
C LEU A 18 -5.88 10.55 -10.37
N VAL A 19 -6.57 10.01 -11.37
CA VAL A 19 -6.92 8.60 -11.44
C VAL A 19 -5.92 7.90 -12.35
N ALA A 20 -5.19 6.91 -11.84
CA ALA A 20 -4.11 6.25 -12.57
C ALA A 20 -4.29 4.73 -12.60
N GLY A 21 -4.19 4.14 -13.80
CA GLY A 21 -4.29 2.71 -14.01
C GLY A 21 -5.72 2.16 -13.97
N GLU A 22 -5.85 0.87 -14.28
CA GLU A 22 -7.15 0.19 -14.33
C GLU A 22 -7.77 0.07 -12.93
N ILE A 23 -9.05 0.42 -12.82
CA ILE A 23 -9.80 0.34 -11.58
C ILE A 23 -10.82 -0.80 -11.71
N PRO A 24 -10.77 -1.82 -10.85
CA PRO A 24 -11.76 -2.87 -10.82
C PRO A 24 -13.18 -2.32 -10.63
N ALA A 25 -14.17 -2.95 -11.28
CA ALA A 25 -15.56 -2.47 -11.26
C ALA A 25 -16.15 -2.38 -9.82
N ASP A 26 -15.75 -3.29 -8.93
CA ASP A 26 -16.11 -3.31 -7.51
C ASP A 26 -15.45 -2.18 -6.69
N ARG A 27 -14.65 -1.33 -7.33
CA ARG A 27 -13.95 -0.18 -6.72
C ARG A 27 -14.46 1.16 -7.24
N PHE A 28 -15.40 1.16 -8.19
CA PHE A 28 -15.99 2.39 -8.72
C PHE A 28 -16.76 3.19 -7.66
N GLU A 29 -17.55 2.51 -6.82
CA GLU A 29 -18.33 3.20 -5.78
C GLU A 29 -17.43 3.89 -4.73
N PRO A 30 -16.41 3.23 -4.15
CA PRO A 30 -15.45 3.92 -3.30
C PRO A 30 -14.73 5.09 -3.99
N LEU A 31 -14.39 4.96 -5.28
CA LEU A 31 -13.73 6.05 -6.00
C LEU A 31 -14.66 7.24 -6.25
N ARG A 32 -15.96 7.02 -6.50
CA ARG A 32 -16.97 8.10 -6.56
C ARG A 32 -17.03 8.88 -5.25
N ARG A 33 -16.91 8.19 -4.10
CA ARG A 33 -16.86 8.84 -2.79
C ARG A 33 -15.60 9.70 -2.63
N VAL A 34 -14.44 9.20 -3.06
CA VAL A 34 -13.20 10.00 -3.06
C VAL A 34 -13.36 11.24 -3.94
N HIS A 35 -13.85 11.08 -5.17
CA HIS A 35 -14.11 12.17 -6.11
C HIS A 35 -14.99 13.27 -5.49
N ASP A 36 -16.10 12.89 -4.85
CA ASP A 36 -17.03 13.84 -4.26
C ASP A 36 -16.58 14.42 -2.90
N GLN A 37 -15.48 13.92 -2.32
CA GLN A 37 -14.86 14.48 -1.12
C GLN A 37 -13.90 15.64 -1.40
N LEU A 38 -13.49 15.87 -2.66
CA LEU A 38 -12.65 17.02 -3.00
C LEU A 38 -13.43 18.34 -2.77
N PRO A 39 -12.82 19.38 -2.19
CA PRO A 39 -13.46 20.69 -2.04
C PRO A 39 -13.70 21.34 -3.40
N TYR A 40 -14.81 22.07 -3.53
CA TYR A 40 -15.06 22.89 -4.71
C TYR A 40 -14.15 24.14 -4.69
N PRO A 41 -13.60 24.60 -5.83
CA PRO A 41 -13.61 23.93 -7.14
C PRO A 41 -12.54 22.84 -7.24
N PHE A 42 -12.80 21.78 -8.01
CA PHE A 42 -11.85 20.69 -8.25
C PHE A 42 -11.93 20.14 -9.69
N THR A 43 -10.90 19.42 -10.13
CA THR A 43 -10.88 18.74 -11.43
C THR A 43 -10.31 17.33 -11.32
N THR A 44 -10.70 16.44 -12.24
CA THR A 44 -10.19 15.06 -12.33
C THR A 44 -9.45 14.83 -13.65
N LEU A 45 -8.29 14.18 -13.60
CA LEU A 45 -7.51 13.74 -14.76
C LEU A 45 -7.30 12.23 -14.70
N TRP A 46 -7.25 11.59 -15.87
CA TRP A 46 -7.16 10.13 -16.01
C TRP A 46 -5.86 9.77 -16.72
N PHE A 47 -5.04 8.93 -16.10
CA PHE A 47 -3.73 8.52 -16.59
C PHE A 47 -3.68 7.03 -16.88
N ARG A 48 -3.50 6.68 -18.16
CA ARG A 48 -3.45 5.30 -18.66
C ARG A 48 -4.62 4.44 -18.20
N CYS A 49 -5.82 5.02 -18.23
CA CYS A 49 -7.05 4.34 -17.84
C CYS A 49 -8.26 4.96 -18.52
N GLU A 50 -9.29 4.14 -18.67
CA GLU A 50 -10.56 4.59 -19.23
C GLU A 50 -11.38 5.34 -18.17
N PRO A 51 -11.88 6.53 -18.49
CA PRO A 51 -12.82 7.26 -17.64
C PRO A 51 -14.11 6.49 -17.39
N TRP A 52 -14.83 6.86 -16.32
CA TRP A 52 -16.17 6.31 -16.11
C TRP A 52 -17.11 6.62 -17.29
N PRO A 53 -17.95 5.64 -17.67
CA PRO A 53 -19.05 5.93 -18.58
C PRO A 53 -19.90 7.04 -17.95
N HIS A 54 -20.26 8.05 -18.74
CA HIS A 54 -21.06 9.24 -18.36
C HIS A 54 -20.30 10.45 -17.79
N LEU A 55 -18.97 10.41 -17.64
CA LEU A 55 -18.22 11.65 -17.43
C LEU A 55 -18.06 12.40 -18.76
N GLU A 56 -18.48 13.67 -18.79
CA GLU A 56 -18.26 14.56 -19.93
C GLU A 56 -16.95 15.34 -19.76
N ASN A 57 -16.33 15.75 -20.88
CA ASN A 57 -15.14 16.61 -20.91
C ASN A 57 -13.94 16.10 -20.10
N VAL A 58 -13.67 14.79 -20.16
CA VAL A 58 -12.58 14.17 -19.40
C VAL A 58 -11.22 14.43 -20.04
N THR A 59 -10.23 14.82 -19.22
CA THR A 59 -8.83 14.94 -19.64
C THR A 59 -8.11 13.60 -19.42
N ARG A 60 -7.75 12.94 -20.52
CA ARG A 60 -7.00 11.68 -20.53
C ARG A 60 -5.54 11.91 -20.94
N ILE A 61 -4.63 11.24 -20.25
CA ILE A 61 -3.18 11.34 -20.43
C ILE A 61 -2.61 9.93 -20.55
N GLU A 62 -1.82 9.68 -21.58
CA GLU A 62 -1.12 8.40 -21.78
C GLU A 62 0.38 8.50 -21.48
N ASP A 63 0.95 9.67 -21.73
CA ASP A 63 2.37 9.93 -21.59
C ASP A 63 2.71 10.44 -20.18
N LEU A 64 3.65 9.74 -19.54
CA LEU A 64 4.13 10.08 -18.19
C LEU A 64 4.92 11.40 -18.20
N ASP A 65 5.61 11.72 -19.30
CA ASP A 65 6.45 12.91 -19.38
C ASP A 65 5.61 14.20 -19.46
N VAL A 66 4.40 14.09 -20.02
CA VAL A 66 3.44 15.21 -20.14
C VAL A 66 2.60 15.39 -18.87
N LEU A 67 2.42 14.33 -18.09
CA LEU A 67 1.55 14.31 -16.91
C LEU A 67 1.80 15.48 -15.93
N PRO A 68 3.04 15.81 -15.53
CA PRO A 68 3.26 16.91 -14.59
C PRO A 68 2.77 18.27 -15.13
N ALA A 69 3.08 18.58 -16.39
CA ALA A 69 2.65 19.82 -17.03
C ALA A 69 1.13 19.90 -17.17
N ALA A 70 0.48 18.77 -17.48
CA ALA A 70 -0.97 18.69 -17.59
C ALA A 70 -1.66 18.93 -16.24
N LEU A 71 -1.14 18.37 -15.14
CA LEU A 71 -1.67 18.61 -13.79
C LEU A 71 -1.59 20.09 -13.39
N VAL A 72 -0.43 20.72 -13.61
CA VAL A 72 -0.22 22.15 -13.32
C VAL A 72 -1.13 23.03 -14.18
N THR A 73 -1.28 22.68 -15.46
CA THR A 73 -2.15 23.41 -16.39
C THR A 73 -3.61 23.33 -15.95
N ALA A 74 -4.11 22.12 -15.65
CA ALA A 74 -5.48 21.92 -15.21
C ALA A 74 -5.79 22.67 -13.90
N TYR A 75 -4.85 22.67 -12.95
CA TYR A 75 -4.97 23.48 -11.73
C TYR A 75 -5.08 24.98 -12.03
N ARG A 76 -4.18 25.53 -12.86
CA ARG A 76 -4.20 26.96 -13.21
C ARG A 76 -5.48 27.36 -13.92
N GLU A 77 -5.90 26.59 -14.93
CA GLU A 77 -7.15 26.83 -15.64
C GLU A 77 -8.36 26.81 -14.70
N LEU A 78 -8.38 25.89 -13.74
CA LEU A 78 -9.44 25.78 -12.74
C LEU A 78 -9.48 27.01 -11.83
N MET A 79 -8.33 27.45 -11.31
CA MET A 79 -8.23 28.62 -10.43
C MET A 79 -8.55 29.93 -11.17
N GLU A 80 -8.26 30.01 -12.47
CA GLU A 80 -8.56 31.16 -13.32
C GLU A 80 -9.99 31.14 -13.90
N GLY A 81 -10.77 30.09 -13.62
CA GLY A 81 -12.13 29.92 -14.16
C GLY A 81 -12.19 29.63 -15.67
N ARG A 82 -11.06 29.26 -16.28
CA ARG A 82 -10.98 28.81 -17.69
C ARG A 82 -11.40 27.36 -17.86
N ARG A 83 -11.37 26.59 -16.77
CA ARG A 83 -11.88 25.23 -16.66
C ARG A 83 -13.00 25.19 -15.64
N GLU A 84 -14.11 24.56 -16.00
CA GLU A 84 -15.22 24.30 -15.08
C GLU A 84 -14.82 23.23 -14.06
N SER A 85 -15.33 23.36 -12.83
CA SER A 85 -15.16 22.33 -11.80
C SER A 85 -15.86 21.05 -12.23
N SER A 86 -15.29 19.90 -11.87
CA SER A 86 -15.95 18.60 -12.04
C SER A 86 -17.28 18.55 -11.28
N SER A 87 -18.28 17.95 -11.92
CA SER A 87 -19.63 17.77 -11.37
C SER A 87 -19.64 16.69 -10.29
N ARG A 88 -20.41 16.89 -9.21
CA ARG A 88 -20.65 15.85 -8.20
C ARG A 88 -21.40 14.67 -8.83
N ILE A 89 -21.02 13.46 -8.46
CA ILE A 89 -21.55 12.22 -9.04
C ILE A 89 -22.56 11.57 -8.10
N LEU A 90 -22.33 11.66 -6.80
CA LEU A 90 -23.21 11.13 -5.78
C LEU A 90 -24.44 12.02 -5.62
N LEU A 91 -25.56 11.39 -5.30
CA LEU A 91 -26.76 12.11 -4.94
C LEU A 91 -26.53 12.84 -3.61
N ASP A 92 -27.06 14.06 -3.51
CA ASP A 92 -27.09 14.82 -2.27
C ASP A 92 -28.14 14.22 -1.32
N LYS A 93 -27.80 13.07 -0.75
CA LYS A 93 -28.59 12.34 0.24
C LYS A 93 -27.68 11.90 1.37
N PRO A 94 -28.18 11.88 2.63
CA PRO A 94 -27.43 11.31 3.74
C PRO A 94 -26.99 9.88 3.41
N PRO A 95 -25.74 9.50 3.75
CA PRO A 95 -25.21 8.18 3.41
C PRO A 95 -25.91 7.03 4.13
N ASN A 96 -26.51 7.30 5.29
CA ASN A 96 -27.37 6.38 6.01
C ASN A 96 -28.74 7.04 6.23
N PRO A 97 -29.85 6.27 6.16
CA PRO A 97 -31.15 6.76 6.57
C PRO A 97 -31.10 7.18 8.05
N TRP A 98 -31.93 8.15 8.43
CA TRP A 98 -32.05 8.54 9.82
C TRP A 98 -32.70 7.39 10.62
N GLU A 99 -31.99 6.86 11.62
CA GLU A 99 -32.53 5.87 12.57
C GLU A 99 -32.83 6.57 13.91
N GLY A 100 -34.01 6.30 14.51
CA GLY A 100 -34.42 6.88 15.79
C GLY A 100 -35.84 7.50 15.83
N GLU A 101 -36.61 7.45 14.74
CA GLU A 101 -38.00 7.90 14.75
C GLU A 101 -38.90 6.85 15.41
N GLY A 102 -39.31 7.07 16.66
CA GLY A 102 -40.26 6.17 17.33
C GLY A 102 -41.63 6.18 16.63
N ASP A 103 -42.45 5.14 16.88
CA ASP A 103 -43.77 4.90 16.24
C ASP A 103 -44.77 6.09 16.28
N PHE A 104 -44.49 7.09 17.12
CA PHE A 104 -45.31 8.30 17.30
C PHE A 104 -44.59 9.61 16.90
N GLY A 105 -43.50 9.53 16.12
CA GLY A 105 -42.73 10.70 15.70
C GLY A 105 -41.96 11.38 16.84
N GLN A 106 -41.75 10.69 17.97
CA GLN A 106 -40.96 11.18 19.10
C GLN A 106 -39.71 10.32 19.24
N GLY A 107 -38.55 10.96 19.14
CA GLY A 107 -37.24 10.30 19.19
C GLY A 107 -36.21 10.78 18.16
N GLY A 108 -36.56 11.70 17.25
CA GLY A 108 -35.74 12.03 16.09
C GLY A 108 -34.91 13.33 16.10
N GLU A 109 -34.98 14.18 17.13
CA GLU A 109 -34.26 15.48 17.13
C GLU A 109 -33.29 15.65 18.32
N GLY A 110 -33.15 14.63 19.17
CA GLY A 110 -32.32 14.69 20.38
C GLY A 110 -30.90 14.13 20.16
N MET A 111 -29.89 14.83 20.70
CA MET A 111 -28.44 14.60 20.59
C MET A 111 -27.90 13.23 21.10
N MET A 112 -28.74 12.23 21.41
CA MET A 112 -28.33 11.05 22.19
C MET A 112 -28.68 9.68 21.57
N GLY A 113 -29.16 9.61 20.33
CA GLY A 113 -29.38 8.33 19.65
C GLY A 113 -29.77 8.48 18.18
N GLY A 114 -28.90 8.04 17.27
CA GLY A 114 -29.15 8.06 15.82
C GLY A 114 -27.88 8.19 14.99
N VAL A 115 -28.06 8.35 13.67
CA VAL A 115 -26.99 8.56 12.69
C VAL A 115 -27.05 10.01 12.17
N PRO A 116 -26.68 11.04 12.97
CA PRO A 116 -26.86 12.44 12.59
C PRO A 116 -26.08 12.75 11.31
N TYR A 117 -26.78 13.32 10.32
CA TYR A 117 -26.26 13.56 8.97
C TYR A 117 -25.74 12.29 8.27
N GLY A 118 -26.25 11.12 8.64
CA GLY A 118 -25.81 9.82 8.14
C GLY A 118 -24.41 9.40 8.61
N ARG A 119 -23.81 10.11 9.57
CA ARG A 119 -22.50 9.74 10.14
C ARG A 119 -22.67 8.83 11.37
N PRO A 120 -21.87 7.75 11.48
CA PRO A 120 -21.87 6.91 12.68
C PRO A 120 -21.60 7.79 13.91
N MET A 121 -22.48 7.70 14.90
CA MET A 121 -22.22 8.22 16.24
C MET A 121 -21.47 7.18 17.05
N ALA A 122 -20.61 7.65 17.95
CA ALA A 122 -20.05 6.78 18.95
C ALA A 122 -21.19 6.34 19.88
N MET A 123 -21.33 5.03 20.07
CA MET A 123 -22.38 4.46 20.91
C MET A 123 -21.76 3.90 22.18
N ASN A 124 -22.38 4.15 23.32
CA ASN A 124 -22.10 3.37 24.52
C ASN A 124 -22.39 1.91 24.18
N MET A 125 -21.40 1.02 24.28
CA MET A 125 -21.51 -0.44 24.49
C MET A 125 -20.25 -1.12 23.93
N GLU A 126 -19.35 -1.49 24.84
CA GLU A 126 -18.43 -2.64 24.85
C GLU A 126 -17.47 -2.41 26.03
N ASP A 127 -17.09 -3.49 26.74
CA ASP A 127 -16.07 -3.37 27.79
C ASP A 127 -14.71 -3.14 27.12
N ASP A 128 -13.90 -2.20 27.63
CA ASP A 128 -12.54 -1.98 27.13
C ASP A 128 -11.68 -3.25 27.27
N VAL A 129 -10.99 -3.65 26.20
CA VAL A 129 -10.21 -4.91 26.14
C VAL A 129 -9.01 -4.91 27.09
N ARG A 130 -8.51 -3.72 27.47
CA ARG A 130 -7.35 -3.53 28.34
C ARG A 130 -7.76 -3.34 29.80
N ASP A 131 -8.63 -2.36 30.08
CA ASP A 131 -8.81 -1.83 31.45
C ASP A 131 -10.27 -1.76 31.95
N GLY A 132 -11.24 -2.11 31.11
CA GLY A 132 -12.67 -2.08 31.44
C GLY A 132 -13.30 -0.68 31.52
N LEU A 133 -12.62 0.39 31.09
CA LEU A 133 -13.18 1.74 31.04
C LEU A 133 -14.16 1.87 29.87
N THR A 134 -15.46 1.94 30.14
CA THR A 134 -16.49 2.12 29.10
C THR A 134 -16.43 3.51 28.47
N LEU A 135 -15.88 3.61 27.26
CA LEU A 135 -15.95 4.78 26.38
C LEU A 135 -16.88 4.46 25.20
N ASP A 136 -17.35 5.49 24.50
CA ASP A 136 -18.18 5.28 23.31
C ASP A 136 -17.36 4.62 22.17
N SER A 137 -17.94 3.60 21.54
CA SER A 137 -17.36 2.88 20.41
C SER A 137 -17.82 3.48 19.08
N LEU A 138 -16.89 3.67 18.14
CA LEU A 138 -17.12 4.19 16.80
C LEU A 138 -16.73 3.14 15.75
N THR A 139 -17.72 2.61 15.03
CA THR A 139 -17.50 1.71 13.89
C THR A 139 -17.57 2.46 12.57
N PHE A 140 -16.57 2.29 11.71
CA PHE A 140 -16.54 2.88 10.38
C PHE A 140 -15.74 2.02 9.39
N ARG A 141 -15.86 2.35 8.10
CA ARG A 141 -15.11 1.69 7.02
C ARG A 141 -14.08 2.64 6.43
N LEU A 142 -12.88 2.13 6.20
CA LEU A 142 -11.76 2.89 5.64
C LEU A 142 -11.09 2.08 4.51
N GLY A 143 -10.61 2.77 3.48
CA GLY A 143 -10.12 2.16 2.23
C GLY A 143 -11.17 2.16 1.11
N PRO A 144 -10.84 1.69 -0.12
CA PRO A 144 -9.57 1.09 -0.54
C PRO A 144 -8.50 2.09 -1.00
N PHE A 145 -8.81 3.38 -0.95
CA PHE A 145 -7.94 4.48 -1.38
C PHE A 145 -7.34 5.28 -0.21
N PHE A 146 -7.38 4.72 1.01
CA PHE A 146 -6.77 5.36 2.17
C PHE A 146 -5.26 5.16 2.14
N PHE A 147 -4.51 6.26 2.10
CA PHE A 147 -3.06 6.26 1.85
C PHE A 147 -2.23 5.44 2.86
N ALA A 148 -2.72 5.27 4.10
CA ALA A 148 -2.02 4.53 5.13
C ALA A 148 -2.21 3.02 5.04
N PHE A 149 -3.19 2.55 4.25
CA PHE A 149 -3.40 1.13 4.03
C PHE A 149 -2.63 0.66 2.80
N PRO A 150 -2.25 -0.63 2.74
CA PRO A 150 -1.81 -1.24 1.49
C PRO A 150 -2.83 -0.92 0.37
N PRO A 151 -2.36 -0.55 -0.84
CA PRO A 151 -3.26 -0.18 -1.93
C PRO A 151 -4.32 -1.25 -2.18
N GLY A 152 -5.60 -0.85 -2.28
CA GLY A 152 -6.71 -1.77 -2.52
C GLY A 152 -7.35 -2.36 -1.26
N MET A 153 -6.67 -2.27 -0.11
CA MET A 153 -7.16 -2.81 1.14
C MET A 153 -8.25 -1.94 1.73
N ALA A 154 -9.33 -2.55 2.20
CA ALA A 154 -10.37 -1.89 2.98
C ALA A 154 -10.69 -2.69 4.24
N ALA A 155 -11.03 -1.99 5.32
CA ALA A 155 -11.38 -2.60 6.59
C ALA A 155 -12.58 -1.92 7.22
N GLU A 156 -13.36 -2.71 7.96
CA GLU A 156 -14.32 -2.23 8.94
C GLU A 156 -13.64 -2.25 10.31
N ILE A 157 -13.67 -1.12 10.99
CA ILE A 157 -12.84 -0.84 12.17
C ILE A 157 -13.76 -0.30 13.24
N THR A 158 -13.62 -0.83 14.45
CA THR A 158 -14.25 -0.26 15.63
C THR A 158 -13.17 0.30 16.54
N LEU A 159 -13.29 1.59 16.85
CA LEU A 159 -12.42 2.28 17.80
C LEU A 159 -13.19 2.60 19.08
N GLN A 160 -12.52 2.50 20.22
CA GLN A 160 -13.00 3.03 21.49
C GLN A 160 -11.99 4.07 21.99
N GLY A 161 -12.31 5.35 21.81
CA GLY A 161 -11.28 6.39 21.84
C GLY A 161 -10.27 6.20 20.69
N ASP A 162 -9.00 5.99 21.02
CA ASP A 162 -7.93 5.63 20.08
C ASP A 162 -7.58 4.14 20.09
N LEU A 163 -8.21 3.32 20.94
CA LEU A 163 -8.02 1.88 21.00
C LEU A 163 -8.72 1.18 19.84
N VAL A 164 -8.01 0.31 19.11
CA VAL A 164 -8.61 -0.61 18.15
C VAL A 164 -9.28 -1.76 18.89
N GLN A 165 -10.62 -1.77 18.88
CA GLN A 165 -11.44 -2.84 19.45
C GLN A 165 -11.54 -4.02 18.50
N THR A 166 -11.94 -3.74 17.26
CA THR A 166 -12.06 -4.76 16.22
C THR A 166 -11.51 -4.26 14.91
N TRP A 167 -10.94 -5.20 14.16
CA TRP A 167 -10.51 -5.01 12.79
C TRP A 167 -11.04 -6.15 11.95
N LYS A 168 -11.74 -5.82 10.86
CA LYS A 168 -12.24 -6.82 9.90
C LYS A 168 -11.86 -6.41 8.49
N THR A 169 -10.95 -7.16 7.87
CA THR A 169 -10.55 -6.92 6.48
C THR A 169 -11.74 -7.21 5.55
N GLN A 170 -12.18 -6.18 4.83
CA GLN A 170 -13.29 -6.26 3.86
C GLN A 170 -12.78 -6.60 2.46
N HIS A 171 -11.62 -6.02 2.11
CA HIS A 171 -10.95 -6.24 0.85
C HIS A 171 -9.46 -6.43 1.09
N SER A 172 -8.89 -7.49 0.52
CA SER A 172 -7.45 -7.69 0.49
C SER A 172 -6.76 -6.59 -0.34
N PRO A 173 -5.50 -6.27 -0.01
CA PRO A 173 -4.65 -5.44 -0.85
C PRO A 173 -4.58 -5.93 -2.30
N TYR A 174 -4.34 -5.02 -3.23
CA TYR A 174 -3.96 -5.40 -4.58
C TYR A 174 -2.61 -6.11 -4.57
N PRO A 175 -2.45 -7.17 -5.38
CA PRO A 175 -1.16 -7.80 -5.57
C PRO A 175 -0.10 -6.77 -6.00
N GLN A 176 1.06 -6.81 -5.37
CA GLN A 176 2.16 -5.87 -5.62
C GLN A 176 3.17 -6.52 -6.57
N SER A 177 3.56 -5.79 -7.61
CA SER A 177 4.62 -6.27 -8.51
C SER A 177 5.99 -6.12 -7.85
N LEU A 178 6.87 -7.08 -8.11
CA LEU A 178 8.29 -6.99 -7.75
C LEU A 178 9.08 -6.35 -8.90
N ASP A 179 10.32 -5.97 -8.62
CA ASP A 179 11.25 -5.56 -9.66
C ASP A 179 11.40 -6.69 -10.71
N PRO A 180 11.38 -6.39 -12.03
CA PRO A 180 11.47 -7.39 -13.11
C PRO A 180 12.64 -8.37 -12.97
N ILE A 181 13.72 -7.98 -12.30
CA ILE A 181 14.87 -8.85 -12.07
C ILE A 181 14.52 -10.11 -11.26
N PHE A 182 13.56 -10.06 -10.33
CA PHE A 182 13.11 -11.23 -9.55
C PHE A 182 12.38 -12.25 -10.43
N PHE A 183 11.59 -11.79 -11.39
CA PHE A 183 10.94 -12.66 -12.38
C PHE A 183 11.95 -13.24 -13.36
N THR A 184 12.97 -12.45 -13.73
CA THR A 184 14.05 -12.90 -14.61
C THR A 184 14.89 -13.99 -13.93
N ALA A 185 15.17 -13.84 -12.64
CA ALA A 185 15.91 -14.82 -11.84
C ALA A 185 15.20 -16.19 -11.75
N ARG A 186 13.87 -16.22 -11.85
CA ARG A 186 13.09 -17.49 -11.96
C ARG A 186 13.26 -18.20 -13.30
N LYS A 187 13.83 -17.53 -14.30
CA LYS A 187 13.99 -18.06 -15.67
C LYS A 187 15.46 -18.35 -16.01
N ARG A 188 16.40 -17.57 -15.47
CA ARG A 188 17.83 -17.68 -15.76
C ARG A 188 18.68 -17.09 -14.64
N PRO A 189 19.98 -17.45 -14.54
CA PRO A 189 20.92 -16.76 -13.68
C PRO A 189 20.96 -15.25 -13.96
N VAL A 190 21.04 -14.45 -12.90
CA VAL A 190 21.12 -12.98 -12.98
C VAL A 190 22.23 -12.45 -12.06
N PRO A 191 22.79 -11.25 -12.30
CA PRO A 191 23.75 -10.65 -11.40
C PRO A 191 23.15 -10.44 -10.00
N ILE A 192 23.85 -10.90 -8.95
CA ILE A 192 23.42 -10.70 -7.56
C ILE A 192 23.38 -9.21 -7.23
N ALA A 193 24.25 -8.41 -7.83
CA ALA A 193 24.25 -6.97 -7.67
C ALA A 193 22.89 -6.35 -8.03
N GLU A 194 22.31 -6.71 -9.18
CA GLU A 194 21.01 -6.17 -9.60
C GLU A 194 19.87 -6.61 -8.66
N LEU A 195 19.87 -7.87 -8.23
CA LEU A 195 18.88 -8.39 -7.28
C LEU A 195 18.92 -7.67 -5.93
N GLU A 196 20.11 -7.45 -5.38
CA GLU A 196 20.24 -6.82 -4.07
C GLU A 196 20.01 -5.31 -4.14
N LEU A 197 20.32 -4.63 -5.25
CA LEU A 197 19.88 -3.24 -5.47
C LEU A 197 18.35 -3.15 -5.55
N ALA A 198 17.69 -4.09 -6.23
CA ALA A 198 16.24 -4.17 -6.31
C ALA A 198 15.60 -4.45 -4.93
N ARG A 199 16.19 -5.34 -4.13
CA ARG A 199 15.78 -5.60 -2.74
C ARG A 199 15.90 -4.37 -1.86
N ALA A 200 17.04 -3.68 -1.91
CA ALA A 200 17.27 -2.45 -1.16
C ALA A 200 16.25 -1.36 -1.56
N ARG A 201 15.94 -1.23 -2.85
CA ARG A 201 14.92 -0.29 -3.36
C ARG A 201 13.53 -0.60 -2.80
N HIS A 202 13.12 -1.86 -2.81
CA HIS A 202 11.85 -2.31 -2.22
C HIS A 202 11.73 -1.89 -0.75
N HIS A 203 12.77 -2.18 0.03
CA HIS A 203 12.82 -1.84 1.46
C HIS A 203 12.84 -0.33 1.71
N LEU A 204 13.49 0.47 0.86
CA LEU A 204 13.46 1.93 0.98
C LEU A 204 12.09 2.52 0.63
N HIS A 205 11.36 1.96 -0.33
CA HIS A 205 9.96 2.35 -0.60
C HIS A 205 9.05 2.04 0.59
N ARG A 206 9.21 0.86 1.20
CA ARG A 206 8.53 0.52 2.47
C ARG A 206 8.84 1.52 3.57
N LEU A 207 10.12 1.85 3.74
CA LEU A 207 10.59 2.81 4.73
C LEU A 207 10.03 4.22 4.48
N TYR A 208 9.94 4.65 3.21
CA TYR A 208 9.27 5.90 2.84
C TYR A 208 7.84 5.97 3.41
N LEU A 209 7.03 4.92 3.19
CA LEU A 209 5.65 4.88 3.69
C LEU A 209 5.60 4.95 5.23
N GLY A 210 6.43 4.16 5.91
CA GLY A 210 6.49 4.18 7.38
C GLY A 210 6.92 5.53 7.96
N LEU A 211 7.87 6.22 7.32
CA LEU A 211 8.32 7.54 7.73
C LEU A 211 7.29 8.63 7.44
N HIS A 212 6.59 8.51 6.31
CA HIS A 212 5.51 9.42 5.93
C HIS A 212 4.38 9.37 6.96
N LEU A 213 3.95 8.16 7.34
CA LEU A 213 2.94 7.94 8.37
C LEU A 213 3.36 8.44 9.77
N ALA A 214 4.65 8.38 10.07
CA ALA A 214 5.20 8.93 11.31
C ALA A 214 5.34 10.47 11.29
N GLY A 215 4.92 11.15 10.22
CA GLY A 215 5.05 12.61 10.07
C GLY A 215 6.49 13.08 9.84
N LEU A 216 7.40 12.18 9.44
CA LEU A 216 8.81 12.48 9.19
C LEU A 216 9.07 12.74 7.70
N GLU A 217 8.41 13.75 7.15
CA GLU A 217 8.37 14.02 5.70
C GLU A 217 9.77 14.19 5.06
N SER A 218 10.66 14.95 5.70
CA SER A 218 12.02 15.10 5.17
C SER A 218 12.79 13.76 5.14
N ALA A 219 12.51 12.87 6.10
CA ALA A 219 13.12 11.54 6.15
C ALA A 219 12.53 10.62 5.09
N SER A 220 11.20 10.65 4.91
CA SER A 220 10.52 9.86 3.89
C SER A 220 11.04 10.24 2.51
N LEU A 221 11.09 11.53 2.17
CA LEU A 221 11.61 12.01 0.89
C LEU A 221 13.09 11.66 0.69
N SER A 222 13.88 11.66 1.77
CA SER A 222 15.28 11.22 1.70
C SER A 222 15.41 9.73 1.38
N ALA A 223 14.56 8.89 1.98
CA ALA A 223 14.51 7.45 1.67
C ALA A 223 14.09 7.21 0.22
N LEU A 224 13.08 7.93 -0.28
CA LEU A 224 12.60 7.82 -1.66
C LEU A 224 13.67 8.27 -2.68
N ARG A 225 14.38 9.38 -2.42
CA ARG A 225 15.49 9.83 -3.26
C ARG A 225 16.63 8.83 -3.29
N LEU A 226 16.94 8.18 -2.17
CA LEU A 226 17.94 7.12 -2.12
C LEU A 226 17.50 5.90 -2.94
N ALA A 227 16.23 5.50 -2.87
CA ALA A 227 15.67 4.40 -3.65
C ALA A 227 15.78 4.64 -5.18
N GLN A 228 15.55 5.88 -5.62
CA GLN A 228 15.62 6.28 -7.02
C GLN A 228 17.05 6.33 -7.57
N ASN A 229 18.03 6.70 -6.75
CA ASN A 229 19.43 6.91 -7.16
C ASN A 229 20.37 5.81 -6.63
N LEU A 230 19.83 4.61 -6.42
CA LEU A 230 20.53 3.52 -5.76
C LEU A 230 21.57 2.90 -6.70
N SER A 231 22.79 2.72 -6.20
CA SER A 231 23.91 2.08 -6.91
C SER A 231 24.73 1.24 -5.93
N THR A 232 25.68 0.46 -6.43
CA THR A 232 26.61 -0.35 -5.63
C THR A 232 27.53 0.50 -4.72
N THR A 233 27.66 1.80 -5.02
CA THR A 233 28.42 2.76 -4.21
C THR A 233 27.58 3.45 -3.14
N SER A 234 26.26 3.29 -3.18
CA SER A 234 25.35 3.91 -2.21
C SER A 234 25.57 3.37 -0.79
N THR A 235 25.22 4.20 0.21
CA THR A 235 25.33 3.86 1.64
C THR A 235 24.10 4.36 2.40
N LEU A 236 23.78 3.72 3.53
CA LEU A 236 22.66 4.11 4.38
C LEU A 236 23.07 5.07 5.50
N ASP A 237 24.37 5.33 5.71
CA ASP A 237 24.91 6.06 6.87
C ASP A 237 24.29 7.44 7.10
N GLY A 238 24.01 8.17 6.01
CA GLY A 238 23.33 9.46 6.07
C GLY A 238 21.91 9.33 6.63
N LEU A 239 21.12 8.44 6.03
CA LEU A 239 19.74 8.18 6.44
C LEU A 239 19.68 7.62 7.85
N ARG A 240 20.51 6.63 8.18
CA ARG A 240 20.57 6.00 9.51
C ARG A 240 20.85 7.03 10.61
N ARG A 241 21.84 7.90 10.43
CA ARG A 241 22.13 8.99 11.39
C ARG A 241 20.95 9.94 11.55
N TYR A 242 20.26 10.25 10.45
CA TYR A 242 19.09 11.12 10.49
C TYR A 242 17.93 10.46 11.25
N LEU A 243 17.63 9.19 10.96
CA LEU A 243 16.60 8.41 11.66
C LEU A 243 16.87 8.30 13.16
N SER A 244 18.11 8.03 13.57
CA SER A 244 18.48 8.00 14.99
C SER A 244 18.24 9.34 15.69
N ARG A 245 18.51 10.46 15.02
CA ARG A 245 18.29 11.81 15.57
C ARG A 245 16.81 12.20 15.63
N SER A 246 16.04 11.81 14.62
CA SER A 246 14.59 12.10 14.54
C SER A 246 13.75 11.40 15.61
N GLY A 247 14.31 10.41 16.31
CA GLY A 247 13.58 9.66 17.33
C GLY A 247 12.63 8.61 16.77
N PHE A 248 12.68 8.31 15.46
CA PHE A 248 11.89 7.26 14.80
C PHE A 248 11.84 5.95 15.61
N PHE A 249 12.99 5.48 16.12
CA PHE A 249 13.09 4.25 16.92
C PHE A 249 12.77 4.39 18.42
N ARG A 250 12.47 5.62 18.88
CA ARG A 250 12.00 5.93 20.23
C ARG A 250 10.48 6.15 20.25
N LEU A 251 9.89 6.61 19.16
CA LEU A 251 8.44 6.71 18.97
C LEU A 251 7.83 5.36 18.56
N ALA A 252 8.54 4.55 17.76
CA ALA A 252 8.19 3.15 17.48
C ALA A 252 8.52 2.18 18.64
N ALA A 253 8.60 2.68 19.89
CA ALA A 253 8.89 1.88 21.08
C ALA A 253 7.63 1.26 21.71
N ILE A 254 6.48 1.43 21.06
CA ILE A 254 5.21 0.93 21.53
C ILE A 254 5.14 -0.57 21.26
N GLN A 255 4.83 -1.33 22.31
CA GLN A 255 4.75 -2.78 22.31
C GLN A 255 3.46 -3.18 21.59
N GLY A 256 3.56 -3.45 20.29
CA GLY A 256 2.38 -3.74 19.47
C GLY A 256 2.73 -4.53 18.21
N GLY A 257 1.78 -5.38 17.80
CA GLY A 257 1.86 -6.15 16.57
C GLY A 257 3.01 -7.16 16.52
N ALA A 258 3.38 -7.76 17.67
CA ALA A 258 4.29 -8.89 17.71
C ALA A 258 3.68 -10.09 16.98
N LEU A 259 4.50 -10.80 16.22
CA LEU A 259 4.09 -11.99 15.48
C LEU A 259 4.52 -13.23 16.23
N ASP A 260 3.63 -14.21 16.35
CA ASP A 260 4.07 -15.56 16.68
C ASP A 260 4.79 -16.22 15.49
N SER A 261 5.37 -17.41 15.71
CA SER A 261 6.16 -18.10 14.69
C SER A 261 5.33 -18.62 13.50
N GLU A 262 4.02 -18.79 13.64
CA GLU A 262 3.14 -19.21 12.55
C GLU A 262 2.76 -18.01 11.69
N GLN A 263 2.29 -16.93 12.32
CA GLN A 263 2.00 -15.65 11.68
C GLN A 263 3.23 -15.13 10.93
N ALA A 264 4.41 -15.18 11.57
CA ALA A 264 5.67 -14.77 10.96
C ALA A 264 6.03 -15.58 9.71
N ARG A 265 5.80 -16.90 9.70
CA ARG A 265 6.02 -17.75 8.52
C ARG A 265 5.03 -17.45 7.39
N ARG A 266 3.76 -17.21 7.73
CA ARG A 266 2.72 -16.89 6.74
C ARG A 266 2.96 -15.55 6.06
N ILE A 267 3.46 -14.55 6.78
CA ILE A 267 3.83 -13.24 6.19
C ILE A 267 5.14 -13.33 5.42
N GLY A 268 6.14 -14.03 5.97
CA GLY A 268 7.42 -14.30 5.30
C GLY A 268 8.40 -13.11 5.26
N GLY A 269 9.52 -13.33 4.56
CA GLY A 269 10.54 -12.32 4.26
C GLY A 269 11.07 -11.59 5.50
N SER A 270 11.14 -10.26 5.41
CA SER A 270 11.63 -9.41 6.52
C SER A 270 10.81 -9.55 7.81
N ALA A 271 9.53 -9.90 7.74
CA ALA A 271 8.70 -10.09 8.94
C ALA A 271 9.07 -11.39 9.67
N ALA A 272 9.30 -12.48 8.92
CA ALA A 272 9.80 -13.74 9.47
C ALA A 272 11.15 -13.57 10.18
N ARG A 273 12.12 -12.92 9.52
CA ARG A 273 13.44 -12.65 10.10
C ARG A 273 13.40 -11.69 11.30
N ALA A 274 12.44 -10.77 11.34
CA ALA A 274 12.22 -9.93 12.50
C ALA A 274 11.71 -10.71 13.73
N ALA A 275 11.03 -11.83 13.51
CA ALA A 275 10.56 -12.75 14.55
C ALA A 275 11.59 -13.84 14.90
N GLY A 276 12.79 -13.80 14.32
CA GLY A 276 13.89 -14.74 14.63
C GLY A 276 13.91 -15.99 13.77
N LEU A 277 13.13 -16.06 12.70
CA LEU A 277 13.18 -17.16 11.74
C LEU A 277 14.29 -16.89 10.72
N ASP A 278 15.33 -17.71 10.70
CA ASP A 278 16.52 -17.56 9.86
C ASP A 278 16.43 -18.27 8.50
N GLU A 279 15.27 -18.83 8.19
CA GLU A 279 14.95 -19.45 6.91
C GLU A 279 15.03 -18.39 5.77
N ASP A 280 16.03 -18.51 4.90
CA ASP A 280 16.26 -17.59 3.78
C ASP A 280 16.90 -18.34 2.60
N LEU A 281 16.23 -18.38 1.45
CA LEU A 281 16.67 -19.16 0.29
C LEU A 281 18.01 -18.68 -0.29
N ARG A 282 18.46 -17.45 0.01
CA ARG A 282 19.80 -16.99 -0.39
C ARG A 282 20.90 -17.81 0.27
N SER A 283 20.65 -18.44 1.42
CA SER A 283 21.62 -19.30 2.09
C SER A 283 21.91 -20.59 1.32
N GLU A 284 20.98 -21.02 0.47
CA GLU A 284 21.10 -22.23 -0.36
C GLU A 284 21.86 -21.95 -1.67
N ASP A 285 21.75 -20.73 -2.21
CA ASP A 285 22.35 -20.33 -3.48
C ASP A 285 23.89 -20.25 -3.39
N ALA A 286 24.58 -20.90 -4.33
CA ALA A 286 26.05 -20.97 -4.32
C ALA A 286 26.74 -19.61 -4.56
N GLY A 287 26.11 -18.71 -5.33
CA GLY A 287 26.61 -17.36 -5.56
C GLY A 287 26.57 -16.53 -4.28
N TYR A 288 25.46 -16.57 -3.53
CA TYR A 288 25.36 -15.91 -2.23
C TYR A 288 26.31 -16.52 -1.19
N ARG A 289 26.49 -17.85 -1.18
CA ARG A 289 27.48 -18.52 -0.31
C ARG A 289 28.92 -18.07 -0.63
N ARG A 290 29.26 -17.88 -1.90
CA ARG A 290 30.57 -17.35 -2.32
C ARG A 290 30.82 -15.93 -1.79
N LEU A 291 29.76 -15.13 -1.66
CA LEU A 291 29.78 -13.78 -1.08
C LEU A 291 29.77 -13.79 0.46
N GLY A 292 29.67 -14.96 1.11
CA GLY A 292 29.61 -15.06 2.56
C GLY A 292 28.29 -14.58 3.17
N PHE A 293 27.19 -14.68 2.41
CA PHE A 293 25.86 -14.32 2.91
C PHE A 293 25.48 -15.15 4.13
N SER A 294 24.86 -14.50 5.11
CA SER A 294 24.15 -15.14 6.22
C SER A 294 22.92 -14.30 6.59
N PRO A 295 21.77 -14.91 6.90
CA PRO A 295 20.58 -14.18 7.28
C PRO A 295 20.81 -13.44 8.59
N VAL A 296 20.43 -12.17 8.61
CA VAL A 296 20.36 -11.35 9.82
C VAL A 296 18.96 -11.45 10.39
N CYS A 297 18.81 -11.61 11.71
CA CYS A 297 17.51 -11.73 12.37
C CYS A 297 17.39 -10.80 13.57
N GLN A 298 16.16 -10.42 13.90
CA GLN A 298 15.80 -9.88 15.22
C GLN A 298 15.13 -11.01 16.04
N ALA A 299 14.53 -10.69 17.19
CA ALA A 299 13.92 -11.71 18.05
C ALA A 299 12.47 -11.41 18.46
N SER A 300 12.04 -10.14 18.44
CA SER A 300 10.77 -9.74 19.05
C SER A 300 9.57 -9.85 18.12
N GLY A 301 9.77 -9.87 16.79
CA GLY A 301 8.68 -9.93 15.81
C GLY A 301 7.78 -8.70 15.76
N ASP A 302 7.92 -7.73 16.66
CA ASP A 302 7.13 -6.50 16.75
C ASP A 302 7.43 -5.48 15.64
N THR A 303 6.63 -4.42 15.58
CA THR A 303 6.79 -3.32 14.60
C THR A 303 8.20 -2.75 14.60
N ARG A 304 8.82 -2.62 15.78
CA ARG A 304 10.17 -2.08 15.93
C ARG A 304 11.23 -3.03 15.37
N ALA A 305 11.11 -4.32 15.66
CA ALA A 305 11.97 -5.37 15.15
C ALA A 305 11.88 -5.41 13.63
N ARG A 306 10.67 -5.30 13.04
CA ARG A 306 10.49 -5.24 11.59
C ARG A 306 11.20 -4.04 10.96
N TRP A 307 11.07 -2.83 11.50
CA TRP A 307 11.80 -1.68 10.95
C TRP A 307 13.31 -1.78 11.10
N ARG A 308 13.80 -2.34 12.20
CA ARG A 308 15.24 -2.63 12.37
C ARG A 308 15.71 -3.65 11.35
N GLN A 309 14.95 -4.72 11.16
CA GLN A 309 15.23 -5.76 10.20
C GLN A 309 15.33 -5.19 8.79
N VAL A 310 14.37 -4.36 8.38
CA VAL A 310 14.38 -3.65 7.09
C VAL A 310 15.66 -2.81 6.91
N LEU A 311 16.09 -2.04 7.91
CA LEU A 311 17.33 -1.25 7.80
C LEU A 311 18.59 -2.11 7.70
N VAL A 312 18.67 -3.20 8.47
CA VAL A 312 19.83 -4.11 8.43
C VAL A 312 19.87 -4.84 7.08
N GLU A 313 18.72 -5.24 6.54
CA GLU A 313 18.63 -5.85 5.21
C GLU A 313 19.05 -4.87 4.11
N ILE A 314 18.67 -3.60 4.17
CA ILE A 314 19.17 -2.58 3.21
C ILE A 314 20.70 -2.50 3.25
N ASP A 315 21.29 -2.42 4.44
CA ASP A 315 22.76 -2.36 4.58
C ASP A 315 23.44 -3.62 4.04
N GLN A 316 22.89 -4.79 4.35
CA GLN A 316 23.38 -6.07 3.85
C GLN A 316 23.27 -6.15 2.32
N SER A 317 22.15 -5.74 1.74
CA SER A 317 21.94 -5.72 0.30
C SER A 317 22.93 -4.81 -0.41
N LEU A 318 23.17 -3.60 0.10
CA LEU A 318 24.17 -2.68 -0.48
C LEU A 318 25.59 -3.26 -0.40
N HIS A 319 25.91 -3.94 0.69
CA HIS A 319 27.21 -4.62 0.85
C HIS A 319 27.39 -5.76 -0.15
N LEU A 320 26.40 -6.66 -0.24
CA LEU A 320 26.39 -7.77 -1.19
C LEU A 320 26.44 -7.29 -2.63
N ALA A 321 25.68 -6.24 -2.97
CA ALA A 321 25.66 -5.72 -4.33
C ALA A 321 27.03 -5.21 -4.78
N ARG A 322 27.75 -4.50 -3.90
CA ARG A 322 29.10 -4.02 -4.16
C ARG A 322 30.10 -5.17 -4.34
N GLN A 323 30.01 -6.21 -3.51
CA GLN A 323 30.90 -7.37 -3.64
C GLN A 323 30.59 -8.19 -4.89
N ALA A 324 29.31 -8.41 -5.18
CA ALA A 324 28.86 -9.14 -6.36
C ALA A 324 29.27 -8.46 -7.66
N GLU A 325 29.19 -7.12 -7.74
CA GLU A 325 29.68 -6.37 -8.91
C GLU A 325 31.20 -6.49 -9.08
N ARG A 326 31.96 -6.38 -7.98
CA ARG A 326 33.43 -6.50 -8.02
C ARG A 326 33.88 -7.90 -8.47
N ASP A 327 33.19 -8.94 -7.98
CA ASP A 327 33.59 -10.33 -8.15
C ASP A 327 32.82 -11.05 -9.27
N ASP A 328 32.00 -10.30 -10.03
CA ASP A 328 31.12 -10.73 -11.13
C ASP A 328 30.29 -11.98 -10.77
N VAL A 329 29.52 -11.88 -9.69
CA VAL A 329 28.77 -13.01 -9.12
C VAL A 329 27.32 -12.98 -9.54
N THR A 330 26.86 -14.09 -10.12
CA THR A 330 25.47 -14.34 -10.49
C THR A 330 24.80 -15.34 -9.54
N THR A 331 23.47 -15.38 -9.54
CA THR A 331 22.72 -16.46 -8.91
C THR A 331 23.05 -17.79 -9.57
N SER A 332 22.94 -18.86 -8.79
CA SER A 332 23.12 -20.24 -9.26
C SER A 332 21.78 -20.97 -9.37
N GLU A 333 20.86 -20.67 -8.45
CA GLU A 333 19.52 -21.27 -8.45
C GLU A 333 18.56 -20.44 -9.32
N VAL A 334 17.69 -21.15 -10.04
CA VAL A 334 16.65 -20.53 -10.88
C VAL A 334 15.25 -21.06 -10.58
N ASP A 335 15.14 -22.23 -9.93
CA ASP A 335 13.87 -22.88 -9.58
C ASP A 335 13.22 -22.31 -8.31
N ARG A 336 13.98 -21.52 -7.55
CA ARG A 336 13.59 -20.87 -6.30
C ARG A 336 14.32 -19.53 -6.15
N ILE A 337 13.71 -18.58 -5.44
CA ILE A 337 14.36 -17.30 -5.10
C ILE A 337 13.80 -16.73 -3.80
N GLU A 338 14.66 -16.12 -3.00
CA GLU A 338 14.22 -15.25 -1.92
C GLU A 338 13.83 -13.87 -2.48
N THR A 339 12.55 -13.51 -2.43
CA THR A 339 12.10 -12.15 -2.76
C THR A 339 12.15 -11.26 -1.50
N PRO A 340 11.99 -9.93 -1.60
CA PRO A 340 11.86 -9.08 -0.41
C PRO A 340 10.64 -9.46 0.46
N ARG A 341 9.65 -10.14 -0.16
CA ARG A 341 8.41 -10.65 0.44
C ARG A 341 8.54 -12.06 1.01
N GLY A 342 9.69 -12.70 0.87
CA GLY A 342 9.92 -14.08 1.31
C GLY A 342 10.13 -15.05 0.15
N PRO A 343 10.13 -16.36 0.44
CA PRO A 343 10.53 -17.38 -0.50
C PRO A 343 9.51 -17.52 -1.63
N TRP A 344 10.03 -17.64 -2.86
CA TRP A 344 9.27 -18.04 -4.04
C TRP A 344 9.85 -19.35 -4.57
N PHE A 345 9.20 -20.46 -4.21
CA PHE A 345 9.48 -21.81 -4.70
C PHE A 345 8.46 -22.17 -5.81
N GLN A 346 7.49 -23.05 -5.52
CA GLN A 346 6.36 -23.40 -6.38
C GLN A 346 5.32 -22.29 -6.38
N GLN A 347 5.02 -21.73 -5.21
CA GLN A 347 4.07 -20.64 -5.03
C GLN A 347 4.83 -19.33 -4.77
N ARG A 348 4.24 -18.24 -5.27
CA ARG A 348 4.66 -16.87 -4.94
C ARG A 348 4.20 -16.54 -3.52
N PRO A 349 4.83 -15.56 -2.84
CA PRO A 349 4.30 -15.03 -1.59
C PRO A 349 2.82 -14.61 -1.77
N GLU A 350 1.95 -15.21 -0.96
CA GLU A 350 0.50 -15.02 -1.01
C GLU A 350 0.05 -13.81 -0.17
N ASP A 351 -1.23 -13.48 -0.26
CA ASP A 351 -1.82 -12.44 0.59
C ASP A 351 -1.91 -12.93 2.04
N ALA A 352 -1.39 -12.12 2.96
CA ALA A 352 -1.41 -12.38 4.40
C ALA A 352 -2.26 -11.34 5.16
N SER A 353 -3.08 -10.55 4.46
CA SER A 353 -3.78 -9.41 5.05
C SER A 353 -4.83 -9.81 6.09
N ALA A 354 -5.39 -11.02 5.99
CA ALA A 354 -6.32 -11.55 6.99
C ALA A 354 -5.71 -11.68 8.40
N LEU A 355 -4.38 -11.81 8.52
CA LEU A 355 -3.72 -11.86 9.84
C LEU A 355 -3.82 -10.51 10.58
N ILE A 356 -4.08 -9.42 9.86
CA ILE A 356 -4.24 -8.08 10.45
C ILE A 356 -5.43 -8.05 11.42
N ASP A 357 -6.49 -8.81 11.13
CA ASP A 357 -7.68 -8.95 11.95
C ASP A 357 -7.36 -9.47 13.37
N GLU A 358 -6.31 -10.28 13.51
CA GLU A 358 -5.82 -10.82 14.78
C GLU A 358 -4.74 -9.95 15.42
N ILE A 359 -3.89 -9.31 14.61
CA ILE A 359 -2.70 -8.59 15.09
C ILE A 359 -3.06 -7.21 15.67
N LEU A 360 -4.04 -6.51 15.09
CA LEU A 360 -4.33 -5.11 15.43
C LEU A 360 -5.18 -4.86 16.68
N PRO A 361 -6.18 -5.69 17.02
CA PRO A 361 -6.98 -5.46 18.23
C PRO A 361 -6.11 -5.28 19.48
N GLY A 362 -6.49 -4.32 20.31
CA GLY A 362 -5.75 -3.96 21.52
C GLY A 362 -4.65 -2.92 21.32
N GLN A 363 -4.30 -2.52 20.09
CA GLN A 363 -3.34 -1.45 19.80
C GLN A 363 -4.01 -0.08 19.74
N GLU A 364 -3.26 1.00 20.03
CA GLU A 364 -3.74 2.36 19.73
C GLU A 364 -3.70 2.59 18.22
N TRP A 365 -4.52 3.51 17.72
CA TRP A 365 -4.67 3.76 16.28
C TRP A 365 -3.34 4.09 15.60
N GLY A 366 -2.49 4.90 16.25
CA GLY A 366 -1.16 5.23 15.74
C GLY A 366 -0.26 4.00 15.60
N ASP A 367 -0.31 3.08 16.57
CA ASP A 367 0.46 1.84 16.57
C ASP A 367 -0.05 0.86 15.54
N ALA A 368 -1.38 0.76 15.41
CA ALA A 368 -2.00 -0.09 14.42
C ALA A 368 -1.57 0.32 12.99
N LEU A 369 -1.57 1.63 12.69
CA LEU A 369 -1.07 2.14 11.41
C LEU A 369 0.42 1.87 11.21
N ALA A 370 1.24 2.05 12.26
CA ALA A 370 2.67 1.74 12.19
C ALA A 370 2.93 0.23 11.98
N ALA A 371 2.11 -0.63 12.61
CA ALA A 371 2.15 -2.07 12.45
C ALA A 371 1.79 -2.44 11.01
N ILE A 372 0.66 -1.96 10.47
CA ILE A 372 0.27 -2.18 9.07
C ILE A 372 1.39 -1.78 8.10
N ALA A 373 1.97 -0.58 8.26
CA ALA A 373 3.03 -0.10 7.37
C ALA A 373 4.30 -0.96 7.42
N SER A 374 4.57 -1.57 8.58
CA SER A 374 5.69 -2.49 8.75
C SER A 374 5.39 -3.90 8.21
N LEU A 375 4.12 -4.26 8.03
CA LEU A 375 3.65 -5.57 7.57
C LEU A 375 3.47 -5.54 6.05
N ASP A 376 4.36 -6.22 5.34
CA ASP A 376 4.27 -6.37 3.88
C ASP A 376 3.36 -7.57 3.58
N VAL A 377 2.05 -7.34 3.47
CA VAL A 377 1.06 -8.44 3.46
C VAL A 377 0.46 -8.75 2.10
N ALA A 378 0.50 -7.83 1.14
CA ALA A 378 -0.16 -7.99 -0.16
C ALA A 378 0.43 -9.15 -1.00
N ALA A 379 -0.34 -9.95 -1.71
CA ALA A 379 0.24 -10.99 -2.59
C ALA A 379 1.27 -10.42 -3.60
N VAL A 380 2.22 -11.24 -4.04
CA VAL A 380 3.09 -10.88 -5.19
C VAL A 380 2.31 -11.07 -6.49
N ALA A 381 2.25 -10.00 -7.29
CA ALA A 381 1.54 -10.00 -8.56
C ALA A 381 2.14 -10.98 -9.58
N GLU A 382 1.39 -11.23 -10.65
CA GLU A 382 1.93 -11.89 -11.84
C GLU A 382 3.04 -11.04 -12.46
N ALA A 383 3.90 -11.68 -13.26
CA ALA A 383 4.86 -10.94 -14.05
C ALA A 383 4.08 -9.91 -14.88
N PRO A 384 4.55 -8.66 -14.99
CA PRO A 384 3.97 -7.71 -15.91
C PRO A 384 3.87 -8.39 -17.28
N LEU A 385 2.68 -8.41 -17.88
CA LEU A 385 2.54 -8.81 -19.28
C LEU A 385 3.51 -7.93 -20.07
N ASP A 386 4.43 -8.54 -20.83
CA ASP A 386 5.27 -7.80 -21.76
C ASP A 386 4.31 -6.97 -22.62
N THR A 387 4.34 -5.64 -22.49
CA THR A 387 3.54 -4.71 -23.30
C THR A 387 4.03 -4.65 -24.75
N GLN A 388 4.55 -5.76 -25.27
CA GLN A 388 5.03 -5.96 -26.63
C GLN A 388 4.38 -7.19 -27.26
N THR A 389 3.05 -7.36 -27.18
CA THR A 389 2.27 -8.14 -28.17
C THR A 389 0.77 -8.04 -27.91
N THR A 390 0.15 -6.92 -28.27
CA THR A 390 -1.29 -6.88 -28.55
C THR A 390 -1.50 -6.17 -29.89
N GLY A 391 -1.06 -6.85 -30.94
CA GLY A 391 -1.31 -6.50 -32.32
C GLY A 391 -1.67 -7.75 -33.11
N GLU A 392 -2.65 -8.52 -32.64
CA GLU A 392 -3.32 -9.52 -33.47
C GLU A 392 -4.73 -9.77 -32.91
N SER A 393 -5.69 -9.05 -33.47
CA SER A 393 -7.12 -9.28 -33.29
C SER A 393 -7.45 -10.72 -33.71
N ARG A 394 -7.95 -11.53 -32.78
CA ARG A 394 -8.77 -12.70 -33.15
C ARG A 394 -10.12 -12.18 -33.64
N ILE A 395 -10.21 -12.00 -34.95
CA ILE A 395 -11.49 -11.99 -35.65
C ILE A 395 -11.98 -13.44 -35.62
N THR A 396 -12.95 -13.72 -34.76
CA THR A 396 -13.69 -14.98 -34.80
C THR A 396 -14.72 -14.85 -35.92
N GLU A 397 -14.52 -15.59 -37.00
CA GLU A 397 -15.50 -15.77 -38.07
C GLU A 397 -16.78 -16.40 -37.48
N LEU A 398 -17.89 -15.67 -37.55
CA LEU A 398 -19.23 -16.23 -37.39
C LEU A 398 -19.60 -16.86 -38.73
N SER A 399 -19.65 -18.18 -38.73
CA SER A 399 -20.15 -19.02 -39.82
C SER A 399 -21.64 -18.80 -40.03
N ASP A 400 -22.02 -18.48 -41.25
CA ASP A 400 -23.39 -18.56 -41.78
C ASP A 400 -23.92 -19.98 -41.66
N ASP A 401 -25.04 -20.16 -40.95
CA ASP A 401 -25.89 -21.35 -41.07
C ASP A 401 -27.36 -20.94 -40.91
N GLU A 402 -27.94 -20.41 -42.00
CA GLU A 402 -29.40 -20.37 -42.20
C GLU A 402 -29.75 -21.24 -43.42
N GLY A 403 -30.01 -22.52 -43.15
CA GLY A 403 -30.77 -23.39 -44.04
C GLY A 403 -32.28 -23.16 -43.87
N GLY A 404 -32.95 -22.71 -44.94
CA GLY A 404 -34.41 -22.67 -45.03
C GLY A 404 -35.08 -24.05 -44.90
N PRO A 405 -36.42 -24.10 -44.75
CA PRO A 405 -37.23 -24.25 -45.97
C PRO A 405 -38.67 -23.66 -45.92
N ALA A 406 -39.17 -23.26 -47.10
CA ALA A 406 -40.51 -23.45 -47.70
C ALA A 406 -40.92 -22.24 -48.56
#